data_AF-A0A401H300-F1
#
_entry.id   AF-A0A401H300-F1
#
_cell.length_a   1.000
_cell.length_b   1.000
_cell.length_c   1.000
_cell.angle_alpha   90.00
_cell.angle_beta   90.00
_cell.angle_gamma   90.00
#
_symmetry.space_group_name_H-M   'P 1'
#
loop_
_entity.id
_entity.type
_entity.pdbx_description
1 polymer ?
#
loop_
_entity_poly.entity_id
_entity_poly.type
_entity_poly.pdbx_seq_one_letter_code
_entity_poly.pdbx_strand_id
1 'polypeptide(L)'
;MRTRIQRAAAFFKRMEDGDEDALKDWRVLHVHFDVYTVESRVSEESMDNALPQLDEMGLIEDEEGAKRVNLEKCKLVKAVVRKKGGTSIYLTRDIGGAIERYEKYEFD
;
A
#
# COMPACT_ATOMS: atom_id res chain seq x y z
N MET A 1 -19.89 -13.22 -0.59
CA MET A 1 -18.86 -12.16 -0.55
C MET A 1 -17.45 -12.73 -0.38
N ARG A 2 -17.19 -13.58 0.65
CA ARG A 2 -15.89 -14.30 0.82
C ARG A 2 -15.41 -15.08 -0.42
N THR A 3 -16.33 -15.72 -1.14
CA THR A 3 -16.02 -16.52 -2.33
C THR A 3 -15.48 -15.73 -3.52
N ARG A 4 -15.81 -14.43 -3.67
CA ARG A 4 -15.27 -13.60 -4.77
C ARG A 4 -13.85 -13.12 -4.46
N ILE A 5 -13.57 -12.73 -3.22
CA ILE A 5 -12.24 -12.32 -2.77
C ILE A 5 -11.26 -13.49 -2.87
N GLN A 6 -11.68 -14.69 -2.47
CA GLN A 6 -10.87 -15.91 -2.58
C GLN A 6 -10.55 -16.26 -4.05
N ARG A 7 -11.51 -16.08 -4.97
CA ARG A 7 -11.27 -16.29 -6.40
C ARG A 7 -10.29 -15.27 -6.98
N ALA A 8 -10.39 -14.00 -6.58
CA ALA A 8 -9.44 -12.98 -7.01
C ALA A 8 -8.03 -13.28 -6.50
N ALA A 9 -7.88 -13.63 -5.22
CA ALA A 9 -6.59 -14.02 -4.64
C ALA A 9 -6.00 -15.25 -5.34
N ALA A 10 -6.83 -16.27 -5.63
CA ALA A 10 -6.40 -17.45 -6.37
C ALA A 10 -5.95 -17.11 -7.81
N PHE A 11 -6.62 -16.15 -8.47
CA PHE A 11 -6.21 -15.69 -9.80
C PHE A 11 -4.86 -14.97 -9.76
N PHE A 12 -4.62 -14.09 -8.78
CA PHE A 12 -3.32 -13.45 -8.59
C PHE A 12 -2.21 -14.46 -8.29
N LYS A 13 -2.48 -15.47 -7.46
CA LYS A 13 -1.53 -16.54 -7.20
C LYS A 13 -1.15 -17.30 -8.48
N ARG A 14 -2.12 -17.58 -9.37
CA ARG A 14 -1.82 -18.21 -10.66
C ARG A 14 -0.89 -17.34 -11.52
N MET A 15 -1.07 -16.02 -11.50
CA MET A 15 -0.14 -15.10 -12.17
C MET A 15 1.25 -15.14 -11.52
N GLU A 16 1.35 -15.13 -10.18
CA GLU A 16 2.61 -15.30 -9.42
C GLU A 16 3.32 -16.63 -9.79
N ASP A 17 2.57 -17.71 -9.96
CA ASP A 17 3.08 -19.05 -10.29
C ASP A 17 3.41 -19.24 -11.78
N GLY A 18 3.19 -18.22 -12.63
CA GLY A 18 3.51 -18.27 -14.07
C GLY A 18 2.48 -19.01 -14.94
N ASP A 19 1.23 -19.12 -14.50
CA ASP A 19 0.16 -19.79 -15.23
C ASP A 19 -0.16 -19.06 -16.56
N GLU A 20 0.07 -19.75 -17.69
CA GLU A 20 -0.10 -19.18 -19.03
C GLU A 20 -1.54 -18.75 -19.34
N ASP A 21 -2.55 -19.45 -18.81
CA ASP A 21 -3.96 -19.07 -18.99
C ASP A 21 -4.31 -17.80 -18.20
N ALA A 22 -3.71 -17.62 -17.02
CA ALA A 22 -3.87 -16.40 -16.23
C ALA A 22 -3.12 -15.20 -16.84
N LEU A 23 -2.00 -15.45 -17.51
CA LEU A 23 -1.14 -14.41 -18.12
C LEU A 23 -1.53 -14.04 -19.55
N LYS A 24 -2.43 -14.80 -20.19
CA LYS A 24 -2.81 -14.66 -21.60
C LYS A 24 -3.10 -13.22 -22.03
N ASP A 25 -3.93 -12.50 -21.28
CA ASP A 25 -4.33 -11.12 -21.63
C ASP A 25 -3.17 -10.12 -21.44
N TRP A 26 -2.28 -10.37 -20.49
CA TRP A 26 -1.12 -9.52 -20.21
C TRP A 26 -0.03 -9.67 -21.27
N ARG A 27 0.16 -10.87 -21.82
CA ARG A 27 1.12 -11.12 -22.90
C ARG A 27 0.75 -10.38 -24.20
N VAL A 28 -0.55 -10.20 -24.47
CA VAL A 28 -1.02 -9.41 -25.62
C VAL A 28 -0.57 -7.94 -25.52
N LEU A 29 -0.41 -7.44 -24.30
CA LEU A 29 0.08 -6.08 -24.05
C LEU A 29 1.61 -5.97 -24.15
N HIS A 30 2.33 -7.06 -24.39
CA HIS A 30 3.80 -7.15 -24.35
C HIS A 30 4.40 -6.60 -23.04
N VAL A 31 3.71 -6.80 -21.91
CA VAL A 31 4.16 -6.41 -20.57
C VAL A 31 4.62 -7.65 -19.81
N HIS A 32 5.74 -7.52 -19.09
CA HIS A 32 6.25 -8.52 -18.16
C HIS A 32 6.43 -7.86 -16.78
N PHE A 33 5.97 -8.52 -15.73
CA PHE A 33 6.18 -8.06 -14.35
C PHE A 33 7.17 -8.98 -13.65
N ASP A 34 8.15 -8.40 -12.95
CA ASP A 34 9.10 -9.16 -12.13
C ASP A 34 8.48 -9.61 -10.81
N VAL A 35 7.51 -8.83 -10.30
CA VAL A 35 6.85 -9.07 -9.03
C VAL A 35 5.35 -8.78 -9.15
N TYR A 36 4.54 -9.78 -8.86
CA TYR A 36 3.10 -9.62 -8.65
C TYR A 36 2.86 -9.47 -7.14
N THR A 37 2.26 -8.35 -6.74
CA THR A 37 1.99 -8.06 -5.33
C THR A 37 0.62 -7.39 -5.19
N VAL A 38 0.06 -7.46 -3.99
CA VAL A 38 -1.26 -6.90 -3.67
C VAL A 38 -1.19 -6.11 -2.37
N GLU A 39 -2.17 -5.22 -2.14
CA GLU A 39 -2.23 -4.38 -0.95
C GLU A 39 -2.12 -5.15 0.37
N SER A 40 -2.67 -6.37 0.45
CA SER A 40 -2.60 -7.21 1.65
C SER A 40 -1.22 -7.82 1.90
N ARG A 41 -0.24 -7.60 1.02
CA ARG A 41 1.15 -8.06 1.20
C ARG A 41 2.02 -7.03 1.94
N VAL A 42 1.56 -5.79 2.07
CA VAL A 42 2.23 -4.81 2.93
C VAL A 42 2.03 -5.25 4.38
N SER A 43 3.13 -5.37 5.13
CA SER A 43 3.10 -5.85 6.50
C SER A 43 2.37 -4.87 7.43
N GLU A 44 1.68 -5.41 8.43
CA GLU A 44 1.09 -4.59 9.50
C GLU A 44 2.18 -3.82 10.26
N GLU A 45 3.36 -4.41 10.43
CA GLU A 45 4.52 -3.78 11.06
C GLU A 45 4.96 -2.52 10.32
N SER A 46 5.15 -2.58 8.99
CA SER A 46 5.54 -1.41 8.21
C SER A 46 4.46 -0.32 8.24
N MET A 47 3.18 -0.69 8.19
CA MET A 47 2.08 0.27 8.34
C MET A 47 2.03 0.91 9.73
N ASP A 48 2.30 0.14 10.78
CA ASP A 48 2.32 0.63 12.15
C ASP A 48 3.54 1.53 12.41
N ASN A 49 4.68 1.22 11.80
CA ASN A 49 5.91 2.01 11.90
C ASN A 49 5.86 3.32 11.11
N ALA A 50 5.05 3.41 10.06
CA ALA A 50 4.88 4.63 9.28
C ALA A 50 4.35 5.82 10.12
N LEU A 51 3.45 5.57 11.07
CA LEU A 51 2.83 6.63 11.86
C LEU A 51 3.80 7.29 12.86
N PRO A 52 4.56 6.55 13.69
CA PRO A 52 5.62 7.11 14.54
C PRO A 52 6.63 7.93 13.74
N GLN A 53 7.08 7.45 12.58
CA GLN A 53 8.06 8.18 11.76
C GLN A 53 7.51 9.55 11.30
N LEU A 54 6.26 9.60 10.84
CA LEU A 54 5.60 10.86 10.48
C LEU A 54 5.43 11.81 11.69
N ASP A 55 5.18 11.25 12.88
CA ASP A 55 5.05 12.00 14.14
C ASP A 55 6.40 12.60 14.56
N GLU A 56 7.48 11.80 14.50
CA GLU A 56 8.87 12.22 14.79
C GLU A 56 9.36 13.32 13.83
N MET A 57 8.92 13.28 12.57
CA MET A 57 9.20 14.32 11.58
C MET A 57 8.36 15.59 11.79
N GLY A 58 7.43 15.61 12.76
CA GLY A 58 6.55 16.74 13.04
C GLY A 58 5.54 17.02 11.92
N LEU A 59 5.17 15.98 11.14
CA LEU A 59 4.26 16.10 10.01
C LEU A 59 2.79 15.86 10.40
N ILE A 60 2.54 15.28 11.58
CA ILE A 60 1.20 14.91 12.03
C ILE A 60 0.52 16.07 12.77
N GLU A 61 -0.72 16.34 12.36
CA GLU A 61 -1.70 17.14 13.09
C GLU A 61 -2.83 16.22 13.59
N ASP A 62 -3.24 16.35 14.85
CA ASP A 62 -4.45 15.70 15.38
C ASP A 62 -5.65 16.64 15.21
N GLU A 63 -6.67 16.17 14.49
CA GLU A 63 -7.91 16.88 14.27
C GLU A 63 -9.09 15.95 14.58
N GLU A 64 -9.77 16.21 15.70
CA GLU A 64 -10.91 15.43 16.21
C GLU A 64 -10.61 13.93 16.43
N GLY A 65 -9.35 13.59 16.76
CA GLY A 65 -8.88 12.22 16.96
C GLY A 65 -8.49 11.51 15.66
N ALA A 66 -8.55 12.19 14.51
CA ALA A 66 -7.95 11.71 13.28
C ALA A 66 -6.54 12.31 13.13
N LYS A 67 -5.55 11.46 12.83
CA LYS A 67 -4.19 11.93 12.49
C LYS A 67 -4.14 12.30 11.01
N ARG A 68 -3.65 13.50 10.70
CA ARG A 68 -3.53 14.04 9.35
C ARG A 68 -2.12 14.56 9.09
N VAL A 69 -1.68 14.50 7.85
CA VAL A 69 -0.46 15.17 7.38
C VAL A 69 -0.84 16.42 6.62
N ASN A 70 -0.27 17.56 7.03
CA ASN A 70 -0.51 18.84 6.37
C ASN A 70 0.44 19.03 5.18
N LEU A 71 -0.11 18.91 3.97
CA LEU A 71 0.62 19.04 2.71
C LEU A 71 0.38 20.39 2.01
N GLU A 72 -0.18 21.39 2.71
CA GLU A 72 -0.46 22.71 2.12
C GLU A 72 0.81 23.41 1.62
N LYS A 73 1.95 23.18 2.28
CA LYS A 73 3.27 23.64 1.82
C LYS A 73 3.62 23.09 0.43
N CYS A 74 3.10 21.93 0.09
CA CYS A 74 3.23 21.28 -1.22
C CYS A 74 2.08 21.65 -2.19
N LYS A 75 1.23 22.63 -1.84
CA LYS A 75 0.00 22.99 -2.57
C LYS A 75 -1.02 21.84 -2.68
N LEU A 76 -1.04 20.96 -1.67
CA LEU A 76 -1.97 19.83 -1.55
C LEU A 76 -2.85 19.97 -0.30
N VAL A 77 -3.91 19.17 -0.24
CA VAL A 77 -4.82 19.15 0.92
C VAL A 77 -4.24 18.35 2.09
N LYS A 78 -4.80 18.57 3.29
CA LYS A 78 -4.51 17.72 4.45
C LYS A 78 -4.97 16.29 4.20
N ALA A 79 -4.04 15.35 4.29
CA ALA A 79 -4.31 13.94 4.04
C ALA A 79 -4.49 13.19 5.36
N VAL A 80 -5.53 12.36 5.48
CA VAL A 80 -5.72 11.52 6.67
C VAL A 80 -4.70 10.37 6.62
N VAL A 81 -4.05 10.06 7.73
CA VAL A 81 -3.14 8.91 7.88
C VAL A 81 -3.59 7.95 8.97
N ARG A 82 -4.53 8.36 9.84
CA ARG A 82 -5.25 7.47 10.76
C ARG A 82 -6.63 8.04 11.05
N LYS A 83 -7.66 7.19 10.98
CA LYS A 83 -9.03 7.58 11.35
C LYS A 83 -9.20 7.59 12.86
N LYS A 84 -10.23 8.31 13.35
CA LYS A 84 -10.63 8.35 14.77
C LYS A 84 -10.79 6.98 15.44
N GLY A 85 -11.25 5.97 14.70
CA GLY A 85 -11.40 4.59 15.19
C GLY A 85 -10.09 3.79 15.25
N GLY A 86 -8.95 4.41 15.00
CA GLY A 86 -7.63 3.76 15.01
C GLY A 86 -7.28 2.98 13.73
N THR A 87 -8.24 2.76 12.83
CA THR A 87 -8.00 2.03 11.58
C THR A 87 -7.07 2.81 10.64
N SER A 88 -6.05 2.13 10.15
CA SER A 88 -5.18 2.59 9.06
C SER A 88 -5.98 2.78 7.77
N ILE A 89 -5.49 3.64 6.88
CA ILE A 89 -6.13 3.86 5.58
C ILE A 89 -5.14 3.57 4.45
N TYR A 90 -5.63 3.64 3.20
CA TYR A 90 -4.81 3.40 2.00
C TYR A 90 -3.48 4.18 2.03
N LEU A 91 -3.49 5.43 2.46
CA LEU A 91 -2.26 6.24 2.53
C LEU A 91 -1.22 5.69 3.50
N THR A 92 -1.64 5.18 4.67
CA THR A 92 -0.73 4.53 5.63
C THR A 92 -0.11 3.27 5.02
N ARG A 93 -0.91 2.50 4.27
CA ARG A 93 -0.45 1.32 3.55
C ARG A 93 0.53 1.68 2.45
N ASP A 94 0.27 2.74 1.70
CA ASP A 94 1.15 3.18 0.62
C ASP A 94 2.51 3.64 1.15
N ILE A 95 2.53 4.34 2.30
CA ILE A 95 3.77 4.74 2.97
C ILE A 95 4.55 3.51 3.44
N GLY A 96 3.89 2.58 4.14
CA GLY A 96 4.54 1.33 4.56
C GLY A 96 5.05 0.49 3.38
N GLY A 97 4.27 0.39 2.31
CA GLY A 97 4.67 -0.30 1.09
C GLY A 97 5.83 0.39 0.35
N ALA A 98 5.92 1.71 0.42
CA ALA A 98 7.07 2.44 -0.12
C ALA A 98 8.34 2.17 0.70
N ILE A 99 8.25 2.17 2.03
CA ILE A 99 9.35 1.83 2.94
C ILE A 99 9.85 0.41 2.67
N GLU A 100 8.96 -0.59 2.66
CA GLU A 100 9.34 -1.99 2.41
C GLU A 100 10.02 -2.19 1.06
N ARG A 101 9.53 -1.51 0.02
CA ARG A 101 10.15 -1.59 -1.31
C ARG A 101 11.52 -0.95 -1.32
N TYR A 102 11.70 0.18 -0.65
CA TYR A 102 12.98 0.84 -0.56
C TYR A 102 13.99 -0.03 0.21
N GLU A 103 13.60 -0.58 1.36
CA GLU A 103 14.42 -1.51 2.14
C GLU A 103 14.77 -2.78 1.36
N LYS A 104 13.87 -3.26 0.50
CA LYS A 104 14.08 -4.50 -0.27
C LYS A 104 14.93 -4.29 -1.52
N TYR A 105 14.75 -3.19 -2.24
CA TYR A 105 15.32 -3.01 -3.58
C TYR A 105 16.35 -1.89 -3.67
N GLU A 106 16.44 -1.00 -2.66
CA GLU A 106 17.40 0.11 -2.59
C GLU A 106 17.48 0.90 -3.91
N PHE A 107 16.31 1.27 -4.45
CA PHE A 107 16.20 1.94 -5.75
C PHE A 107 16.60 3.43 -5.66
N ASP A 108 17.19 3.95 -6.76
CA ASP A 108 17.65 5.34 -6.92
C ASP A 108 16.51 6.36 -7.09
#